data_AF-A0A923SU27-F1
#
_entry.id   AF-A0A923SU27-F1
#
_cell.length_a   1.000
_cell.length_b   1.000
_cell.length_c   1.000
_cell.angle_alpha   90.00
_cell.angle_beta   90.00
_cell.angle_gamma   90.00
#
_symmetry.space_group_name_H-M   'P 1'
#
loop_
_entity.id
_entity.type
_entity.pdbx_description
1 polymer ?
#
loop_
_entity_poly.entity_id
_entity_poly.type
_entity_poly.pdbx_seq_one_letter_code
_entity_poly.pdbx_strand_id
1 'polypeptide(L)'
;MKLICIGDSLTFGNVGYSYIHFLNKKIHAVNKGKNGDTLRGAYDRLKKIIDKPRHGGGTFILGIGTNDILLPYLKSLSLFWFLTMNLRCKIKRCIENDDIFEREYDRLLHLCSEKNKRVIVFGMPFINLKNFPHEKTVRRNAVIKRLVQKYNYSFIDIYELQKEMLPPDKRTYTWKHGFAFRLIDAVIMTLLPFCKDMFAKARGLNASVDGVHFNSASAKILAAEIEKAALQ
;
A
#
# COMPACT_ATOMS: atom_id res chain seq x y z
N MET A 1 -2.46 -15.50 -16.96
CA MET A 1 -1.50 -15.42 -15.84
C MET A 1 -2.26 -15.23 -14.53
N LYS A 2 -1.75 -15.76 -13.41
CA LYS A 2 -2.39 -15.62 -12.08
C LYS A 2 -1.55 -14.77 -11.13
N LEU A 3 -2.15 -13.75 -10.53
CA LEU A 3 -1.51 -12.91 -9.52
C LEU A 3 -2.16 -13.13 -8.15
N ILE A 4 -1.36 -13.23 -7.09
CA ILE A 4 -1.82 -13.28 -5.69
C ILE A 4 -1.37 -11.98 -5.03
N CYS A 5 -2.32 -11.06 -4.85
CA CYS A 5 -2.01 -9.68 -4.44
C CYS A 5 -2.14 -9.54 -2.92
N ILE A 6 -1.04 -9.60 -2.18
CA ILE A 6 -1.01 -9.38 -0.73
C ILE A 6 -0.62 -7.93 -0.45
N GLY A 7 -1.42 -7.28 0.39
CA GLY A 7 -1.09 -5.94 0.86
C GLY A 7 -2.13 -5.42 1.83
N ASP A 8 -2.14 -4.10 1.98
CA ASP A 8 -3.02 -3.41 2.91
C ASP A 8 -4.29 -2.86 2.22
N SER A 9 -4.77 -1.68 2.64
CA SER A 9 -5.91 -0.99 2.04
C SER A 9 -5.66 -0.54 0.60
N LEU A 10 -4.40 -0.30 0.20
CA LEU A 10 -4.03 0.09 -1.16
C LEU A 10 -4.27 -1.04 -2.15
N THR A 11 -3.97 -2.28 -1.75
CA THR A 11 -4.32 -3.48 -2.51
C THR A 11 -5.81 -3.79 -2.42
N PHE A 12 -6.41 -3.65 -1.23
CA PHE A 12 -7.83 -3.95 -1.03
C PHE A 12 -8.75 -3.04 -1.85
N GLY A 13 -8.47 -1.73 -1.92
CA GLY A 13 -9.16 -0.79 -2.80
C GLY A 13 -10.59 -0.44 -2.40
N ASN A 14 -10.87 -0.41 -1.10
CA ASN A 14 -12.20 -0.02 -0.61
C ASN A 14 -12.42 1.50 -0.72
N VAL A 15 -11.57 2.28 -0.03
CA VAL A 15 -11.65 3.76 0.00
C VAL A 15 -11.12 4.36 -1.30
N GLY A 16 -9.87 4.07 -1.66
CA GLY A 16 -9.30 4.39 -2.97
C GLY A 16 -9.60 3.30 -4.00
N TYR A 17 -8.95 3.36 -5.15
CA TYR A 17 -9.02 2.30 -6.15
C TYR A 17 -7.96 1.23 -5.90
N SER A 18 -8.33 -0.05 -6.05
CA SER A 18 -7.34 -1.12 -6.22
C SER A 18 -6.77 -1.04 -7.63
N TYR A 19 -5.44 -1.15 -7.77
CA TYR A 19 -4.79 -1.32 -9.07
C TYR A 19 -5.30 -2.56 -9.81
N ILE A 20 -5.82 -3.56 -9.08
CA ILE A 20 -6.34 -4.81 -9.65
C ILE A 20 -7.45 -4.56 -10.67
N HIS A 21 -8.28 -3.53 -10.47
CA HIS A 21 -9.37 -3.19 -11.38
C HIS A 21 -8.89 -2.66 -12.74
N PHE A 22 -7.63 -2.23 -12.82
CA PHE A 22 -7.03 -1.68 -14.02
C PHE A 22 -6.07 -2.67 -14.70
N LEU A 23 -5.90 -3.87 -14.14
CA LEU A 23 -5.12 -4.93 -14.79
C LEU A 23 -5.83 -5.44 -16.06
N ASN A 24 -5.03 -5.89 -17.01
CA ASN A 24 -5.48 -6.53 -18.24
C ASN A 24 -6.42 -7.69 -17.92
N LYS A 25 -7.53 -7.80 -18.66
CA LYS A 25 -8.57 -8.82 -18.45
C LYS A 25 -8.04 -10.27 -18.54
N LYS A 26 -6.90 -10.50 -19.18
CA LYS A 26 -6.22 -11.82 -19.26
C LYS A 26 -5.47 -12.19 -17.97
N ILE A 27 -5.34 -11.26 -17.03
CA ILE A 27 -4.71 -11.45 -15.73
C ILE A 27 -5.78 -11.80 -14.70
N HIS A 28 -5.68 -13.01 -14.16
CA HIS A 28 -6.51 -13.42 -13.06
C HIS A 28 -5.85 -13.04 -11.72
N ALA A 29 -6.25 -11.89 -11.18
CA ALA A 29 -5.74 -11.39 -9.91
C ALA A 29 -6.65 -11.78 -8.73
N VAL A 30 -6.05 -12.40 -7.71
CA VAL A 30 -6.72 -12.72 -6.45
C VAL A 30 -6.36 -11.65 -5.42
N ASN A 31 -7.35 -10.80 -5.09
CA ASN A 31 -7.17 -9.76 -4.07
C ASN A 31 -7.07 -10.38 -2.66
N LYS A 32 -5.89 -10.26 -2.06
CA LYS A 32 -5.60 -10.57 -0.65
C LYS A 32 -5.12 -9.30 0.07
N GLY A 33 -5.69 -8.15 -0.25
CA GLY A 33 -5.58 -6.93 0.55
C GLY A 33 -6.29 -7.06 1.90
N LYS A 34 -5.87 -6.26 2.89
CA LYS A 34 -6.57 -6.13 4.19
C LYS A 34 -6.42 -4.72 4.74
N ASN A 35 -7.53 -4.08 5.10
CA ASN A 35 -7.49 -2.73 5.64
C ASN A 35 -6.62 -2.62 6.91
N GLY A 36 -5.68 -1.66 6.87
CA GLY A 36 -4.79 -1.35 7.97
C GLY A 36 -3.89 -2.52 8.37
N ASP A 37 -3.50 -3.37 7.42
CA ASP A 37 -2.47 -4.40 7.65
C ASP A 37 -1.09 -3.75 7.71
N THR A 38 -0.25 -4.25 8.60
CA THR A 38 1.17 -3.92 8.73
C THR A 38 2.02 -5.01 8.12
N LEU A 39 3.32 -4.78 8.00
CA LEU A 39 4.28 -5.78 7.53
C LEU A 39 4.15 -7.13 8.27
N ARG A 40 4.08 -7.11 9.61
CA ARG A 40 3.90 -8.33 10.42
C ARG A 40 2.55 -9.01 10.18
N GLY A 41 1.48 -8.23 10.01
CA GLY A 41 0.16 -8.76 9.68
C GLY A 41 0.12 -9.45 8.33
N ALA A 42 0.74 -8.83 7.32
CA ALA A 42 0.86 -9.40 5.99
C ALA A 42 1.73 -10.66 5.97
N TYR A 43 2.85 -10.67 6.71
CA TYR A 43 3.71 -11.85 6.89
C TYR A 43 2.92 -13.06 7.43
N ASP A 44 2.18 -12.88 8.52
CA ASP A 44 1.40 -13.97 9.12
C ASP A 44 0.31 -14.49 8.16
N ARG A 45 -0.27 -13.62 7.34
CA ARG A 45 -1.24 -14.00 6.30
C ARG A 45 -0.57 -14.74 5.15
N LEU A 46 0.58 -14.25 4.67
CA LEU A 46 1.35 -14.89 3.62
C LEU A 46 1.72 -16.31 4.03
N LYS A 47 2.25 -16.51 5.23
CA LYS A 47 2.62 -17.84 5.77
C LYS A 47 1.45 -18.84 5.70
N LYS A 48 0.22 -18.39 5.91
CA LYS A 48 -0.99 -19.23 5.86
C LYS A 48 -1.43 -19.60 4.44
N ILE A 49 -0.93 -18.94 3.41
CA ILE A 49 -1.41 -19.13 2.03
C ILE A 49 -0.33 -19.50 1.02
N ILE A 50 0.95 -19.25 1.32
CA ILE A 50 2.05 -19.38 0.37
C ILE A 50 2.21 -20.81 -0.18
N ASP A 51 1.96 -21.82 0.65
CA ASP A 51 2.08 -23.24 0.29
C ASP A 51 0.78 -23.85 -0.25
N LYS A 52 -0.31 -23.09 -0.32
CA LYS A 52 -1.60 -23.66 -0.77
C LYS A 52 -1.52 -23.99 -2.26
N PRO A 53 -1.88 -25.22 -2.69
CA PRO A 53 -1.77 -25.65 -4.10
C PRO A 53 -2.46 -24.69 -5.09
N ARG A 54 -3.61 -24.12 -4.71
CA ARG A 54 -4.33 -23.12 -5.50
C ARG A 54 -3.53 -21.84 -5.83
N HIS A 55 -2.39 -21.62 -5.16
CA HIS A 55 -1.47 -20.50 -5.35
C HIS A 55 -0.09 -20.94 -5.86
N GLY A 56 0.11 -22.24 -6.13
CA GLY A 56 1.41 -22.84 -6.43
C GLY A 56 2.12 -22.23 -7.64
N GLY A 57 1.38 -21.96 -8.72
CA GLY A 57 1.92 -21.41 -9.99
C GLY A 57 1.60 -19.94 -10.26
N GLY A 58 1.26 -19.14 -9.24
CA GLY A 58 0.96 -17.72 -9.43
C GLY A 58 2.08 -16.80 -8.94
N THR A 59 2.18 -15.61 -9.54
CA THR A 59 3.10 -14.55 -9.11
C THR A 59 2.51 -13.81 -7.92
N PHE A 60 3.29 -13.62 -6.86
CA PHE A 60 2.87 -12.85 -5.70
C PHE A 60 3.17 -11.37 -5.92
N ILE A 61 2.17 -10.52 -5.66
CA ILE A 61 2.37 -9.07 -5.60
C ILE A 61 2.37 -8.68 -4.12
N LEU A 62 3.44 -8.02 -3.67
CA LEU A 62 3.56 -7.54 -2.29
C LEU A 62 3.59 -6.01 -2.28
N GLY A 63 2.62 -5.42 -1.59
CA GLY A 63 2.56 -3.97 -1.33
C GLY A 63 2.19 -3.72 0.12
N ILE A 64 3.20 -3.58 0.96
CA ILE A 64 3.03 -3.48 2.41
C ILE A 64 4.10 -2.59 3.04
N GLY A 65 3.77 -2.01 4.18
CA GLY A 65 4.68 -1.15 4.96
C GLY A 65 4.10 0.24 5.22
N THR A 66 3.12 0.67 4.42
CA THR A 66 2.51 2.00 4.54
C THR A 66 1.94 2.26 5.93
N ASN A 67 1.24 1.28 6.51
CA ASN A 67 0.66 1.40 7.85
C ASN A 67 1.69 1.39 8.98
N ASP A 68 2.91 0.90 8.73
CA ASP A 68 4.03 0.98 9.68
C ASP A 68 4.62 2.39 9.78
N ILE A 69 4.23 3.31 8.90
CA ILE A 69 4.51 4.76 8.97
C ILE A 69 3.25 5.55 9.30
N LEU A 70 2.15 5.26 8.59
CA LEU A 70 0.90 6.02 8.70
C LEU A 70 0.30 5.94 10.09
N LEU A 71 0.18 4.76 10.70
CA LEU A 71 -0.46 4.62 12.01
C LEU A 71 0.35 5.33 13.12
N PRO A 72 1.69 5.21 13.19
CA PRO A 72 2.51 6.04 14.07
C PRO A 72 2.37 7.54 13.82
N TYR A 73 2.40 7.98 12.56
CA TYR A 73 2.18 9.39 12.21
C TYR A 73 0.84 9.90 12.73
N LEU A 74 -0.24 9.13 12.59
CA LEU A 74 -1.55 9.58 13.06
C LEU A 74 -1.57 9.86 14.57
N LYS A 75 -0.73 9.21 15.39
CA LYS A 75 -0.60 9.50 16.82
C LYS A 75 -0.20 10.95 17.11
N SER A 76 0.52 11.62 16.19
CA SER A 76 1.01 12.99 16.40
C SER A 76 -0.03 14.07 16.09
N LEU A 77 -1.22 13.71 15.56
CA LEU A 77 -2.21 14.70 15.11
C LEU A 77 -2.95 15.40 16.25
N SER A 78 -3.31 14.67 17.31
CA SER A 78 -3.97 15.20 18.51
C SER A 78 -3.94 14.16 19.65
N LEU A 79 -4.33 14.56 20.87
CA LEU A 79 -4.44 13.63 22.01
C LEU A 79 -5.45 12.49 21.76
N PHE A 80 -6.58 12.79 21.12
CA PHE A 80 -7.56 11.77 20.75
C PHE A 80 -6.96 10.75 19.75
N TRP A 81 -6.25 11.25 18.74
CA TRP A 81 -5.55 10.39 17.79
C TRP A 81 -4.42 9.60 18.44
N PHE A 82 -3.69 10.19 19.38
CA PHE A 82 -2.66 9.52 20.16
C PHE A 82 -3.22 8.29 20.88
N LEU A 83 -4.28 8.45 21.67
CA LEU A 83 -4.88 7.35 22.44
C LEU A 83 -5.38 6.23 21.53
N THR A 84 -6.17 6.58 20.51
CA THR A 84 -6.78 5.61 19.59
C THR A 84 -5.74 4.88 18.72
N MET A 85 -4.77 5.61 18.17
CA MET A 85 -3.75 5.03 17.30
C MET A 85 -2.66 4.31 18.08
N ASN A 86 -2.37 4.68 19.32
CA ASN A 86 -1.44 3.92 20.15
C ASN A 86 -1.96 2.51 20.42
N LEU A 87 -3.23 2.39 20.81
CA LEU A 87 -3.88 1.07 20.96
C LEU A 87 -3.88 0.30 19.62
N ARG A 88 -4.26 0.97 18.52
CA ARG A 88 -4.29 0.34 17.20
C ARG A 88 -2.92 -0.13 16.75
N CYS A 89 -1.86 0.65 16.99
CA CYS A 89 -0.48 0.27 16.66
C CYS A 89 -0.03 -0.97 17.42
N LYS A 90 -0.40 -1.09 18.70
CA LYS A 90 -0.13 -2.30 19.50
C LYS A 90 -0.85 -3.52 18.93
N ILE A 91 -2.15 -3.41 18.68
CA ILE A 91 -2.97 -4.50 18.11
C ILE A 91 -2.46 -4.93 16.73
N LYS A 92 -2.11 -3.95 15.89
CA LYS A 92 -1.61 -4.18 14.52
C LYS A 92 -0.11 -4.50 14.49
N ARG A 93 0.60 -4.44 15.62
CA ARG A 93 2.05 -4.66 15.73
C ARG A 93 2.85 -3.80 14.74
N CYS A 94 2.58 -2.50 14.70
CA CYS A 94 3.32 -1.55 13.85
C CYS A 94 4.81 -1.56 14.17
N ILE A 95 5.63 -1.41 13.13
CA ILE A 95 7.08 -1.34 13.25
C ILE A 95 7.55 0.11 13.07
N GLU A 96 7.94 0.76 14.17
CA GLU A 96 8.38 2.15 14.16
C GLU A 96 9.89 2.30 13.96
N ASN A 97 10.71 1.37 14.45
CA ASN A 97 12.16 1.37 14.26
C ASN A 97 12.51 0.79 12.87
N ASP A 98 13.47 1.41 12.18
CA ASP A 98 13.81 1.06 10.80
C ASP A 98 14.63 -0.22 10.68
N ASP A 99 15.49 -0.54 11.65
CA ASP A 99 16.26 -1.79 11.66
C ASP A 99 15.33 -3.00 11.87
N ILE A 100 14.32 -2.86 12.73
CA ILE A 100 13.28 -3.88 12.89
C ILE A 100 12.47 -4.01 11.60
N PHE A 101 12.16 -2.89 10.93
CA PHE A 101 11.40 -2.90 9.67
C PHE A 101 12.18 -3.67 8.60
N GLU A 102 13.47 -3.38 8.45
CA GLU A 102 14.36 -4.07 7.54
C GLU A 102 14.40 -5.58 7.80
N ARG A 103 14.65 -5.99 9.05
CA ARG A 103 14.72 -7.42 9.40
C ARG A 103 13.41 -8.17 9.12
N GLU A 104 12.28 -7.56 9.42
CA GLU A 104 10.96 -8.18 9.19
C GLU A 104 10.60 -8.21 7.71
N TYR A 105 11.07 -7.23 6.91
CA TYR A 105 10.86 -7.23 5.46
C TYR A 105 11.76 -8.26 4.77
N ASP A 106 13.01 -8.39 5.21
CA ASP A 106 13.93 -9.44 4.77
C ASP A 106 13.32 -10.82 5.05
N ARG A 107 12.76 -11.02 6.25
CA ARG A 107 12.05 -12.25 6.61
C ARG A 107 10.85 -12.55 5.70
N LEU A 108 10.09 -11.53 5.30
CA LEU A 108 8.96 -11.68 4.36
C LEU A 108 9.44 -12.17 2.99
N LEU A 109 10.51 -11.58 2.46
CA LEU A 109 11.06 -11.95 1.16
C LEU A 109 11.79 -13.29 1.20
N HIS A 110 12.52 -13.57 2.29
CA HIS A 110 13.13 -14.86 2.55
C HIS A 110 12.11 -16.00 2.50
N LEU A 111 10.96 -15.84 3.16
CA LEU A 111 9.87 -16.82 3.10
C LEU A 111 9.40 -17.06 1.66
N CYS A 112 9.35 -16.03 0.82
CA CYS A 112 9.00 -16.21 -0.59
C CYS A 112 10.09 -16.96 -1.36
N SER A 113 11.35 -16.66 -1.08
CA SER A 113 12.51 -17.27 -1.70
C SER A 113 12.63 -18.74 -1.36
N GLU A 114 12.52 -19.10 -0.07
CA GLU A 114 12.53 -20.50 0.40
C GLU A 114 11.42 -21.34 -0.24
N LYS A 115 10.30 -20.71 -0.60
CA LYS A 115 9.15 -21.36 -1.23
C LYS A 115 9.16 -21.27 -2.76
N ASN A 116 10.29 -20.83 -3.34
CA ASN A 116 10.50 -20.67 -4.78
C ASN A 116 9.35 -19.90 -5.46
N LYS A 117 8.89 -18.82 -4.82
CA LYS A 117 7.81 -17.98 -5.38
C LYS A 117 8.39 -16.88 -6.24
N ARG A 118 7.73 -16.65 -7.38
CA ARG A 118 7.92 -15.43 -8.17
C ARG A 118 7.21 -14.27 -7.47
N VAL A 119 7.93 -13.18 -7.23
CA VAL A 119 7.45 -12.03 -6.47
C VAL A 119 7.70 -10.73 -7.24
N ILE A 120 6.70 -9.87 -7.24
CA ILE A 120 6.80 -8.46 -7.63
C ILE A 120 6.44 -7.64 -6.38
N VAL A 121 7.28 -6.68 -6.04
CA VAL A 121 7.08 -5.80 -4.89
C VAL A 121 6.88 -4.37 -5.38
N PHE A 122 5.88 -3.67 -4.87
CA PHE A 122 5.78 -2.22 -5.05
C PHE A 122 6.04 -1.51 -3.72
N GLY A 123 6.78 -0.40 -3.79
CA GLY A 123 7.11 0.42 -2.63
C GLY A 123 5.89 1.10 -2.00
N MET A 124 6.10 1.77 -0.88
CA MET A 124 5.07 2.64 -0.29
C MET A 124 4.85 3.87 -1.17
N PRO A 125 3.60 4.30 -1.40
CA PRO A 125 3.30 5.41 -2.30
C PRO A 125 3.59 6.78 -1.67
N PHE A 126 3.51 7.82 -2.49
CA PHE A 126 3.46 9.20 -2.03
C PHE A 126 2.18 9.45 -1.21
N ILE A 127 2.34 10.05 -0.01
CA ILE A 127 1.24 10.36 0.92
C ILE A 127 1.17 11.87 1.15
N ASN A 128 0.14 12.53 0.63
CA ASN A 128 -0.02 13.97 0.77
C ASN A 128 -0.84 14.33 2.02
N LEU A 129 -0.24 14.10 3.19
CA LEU A 129 -0.79 14.55 4.47
C LEU A 129 0.11 15.59 5.12
N LYS A 130 -0.51 16.58 5.79
CA LYS A 130 0.20 17.66 6.47
C LYS A 130 1.21 17.10 7.49
N ASN A 131 2.47 17.50 7.36
CA ASN A 131 3.59 17.06 8.22
C ASN A 131 3.85 15.54 8.18
N PHE A 132 3.46 14.85 7.11
CA PHE A 132 3.76 13.42 6.96
C PHE A 132 5.27 13.20 6.80
N PRO A 133 5.87 12.17 7.44
CA PRO A 133 7.32 11.96 7.44
C PRO A 133 7.80 11.30 6.14
N HIS A 134 7.81 12.06 5.03
CA HIS A 134 8.20 11.56 3.71
C HIS A 134 9.61 10.98 3.65
N GLU A 135 10.57 11.56 4.36
CA GLU A 135 11.95 11.05 4.43
C GLU A 135 12.00 9.61 4.95
N LYS A 136 11.10 9.25 5.86
CA LYS A 136 10.98 7.88 6.37
C LYS A 136 10.43 6.93 5.30
N THR A 137 9.48 7.38 4.49
CA THR A 137 8.99 6.62 3.34
C THR A 137 10.09 6.37 2.33
N VAL A 138 10.83 7.42 1.94
CA VAL A 138 11.95 7.32 0.99
C VAL A 138 13.02 6.36 1.50
N ARG A 139 13.46 6.53 2.76
CA ARG A 139 14.45 5.63 3.38
C ARG A 139 14.00 4.17 3.40
N ARG A 140 12.76 3.91 3.79
CA ARG A 140 12.24 2.53 3.82
C ARG A 140 11.99 1.95 2.42
N ASN A 141 11.60 2.76 1.43
CA ASN A 141 11.53 2.30 0.04
C ASN A 141 12.91 1.92 -0.49
N ALA A 142 13.96 2.67 -0.14
CA ALA A 142 15.34 2.30 -0.49
C ALA A 142 15.75 0.96 0.15
N VAL A 143 15.38 0.72 1.41
CA VAL A 143 15.56 -0.59 2.08
C VAL A 143 14.83 -1.70 1.33
N ILE A 144 13.54 -1.50 1.03
CA ILE A 144 12.73 -2.49 0.30
C ILE A 144 13.37 -2.80 -1.05
N LYS A 145 13.76 -1.78 -1.83
CA LYS A 145 14.41 -1.93 -3.13
C LYS A 145 15.69 -2.78 -3.03
N ARG A 146 16.56 -2.48 -2.07
CA ARG A 146 17.79 -3.26 -1.83
C ARG A 146 17.49 -4.72 -1.50
N LEU A 147 16.52 -4.98 -0.62
CA LEU A 147 16.14 -6.34 -0.25
C LEU A 147 15.51 -7.10 -1.43
N VAL A 148 14.66 -6.43 -2.21
CA VAL A 148 14.04 -7.01 -3.42
C VAL A 148 15.12 -7.41 -4.43
N GLN A 149 16.15 -6.59 -4.61
CA GLN A 149 17.32 -6.91 -5.43
C GLN A 149 18.12 -8.09 -4.88
N LYS A 150 18.35 -8.16 -3.55
CA LYS A 150 19.02 -9.31 -2.88
C LYS A 150 18.36 -10.65 -3.23
N TYR A 151 17.03 -10.69 -3.38
CA TYR A 151 16.27 -11.90 -3.74
C TYR A 151 15.96 -12.03 -5.24
N ASN A 152 16.53 -11.16 -6.09
CA ASN A 152 16.31 -11.14 -7.54
C ASN A 152 14.82 -11.04 -7.94
N TYR A 153 14.07 -10.20 -7.21
CA TYR A 153 12.66 -9.91 -7.47
C TYR A 153 12.48 -8.56 -8.18
N SER A 154 11.33 -8.34 -8.80
CA SER A 154 11.02 -7.06 -9.44
C SER A 154 10.54 -6.03 -8.41
N PHE A 155 11.08 -4.81 -8.47
CA PHE A 155 10.65 -3.67 -7.65
C PHE A 155 9.96 -2.61 -8.51
N ILE A 156 8.80 -2.13 -8.06
CA ILE A 156 8.08 -1.01 -8.65
C ILE A 156 8.11 0.16 -7.68
N ASP A 157 8.78 1.24 -8.06
CA ASP A 157 8.87 2.45 -7.24
C ASP A 157 7.68 3.37 -7.48
N ILE A 158 6.52 2.98 -6.95
CA ILE A 158 5.28 3.74 -7.12
C ILE A 158 5.37 5.16 -6.54
N TYR A 159 6.25 5.41 -5.55
CA TYR A 159 6.46 6.74 -4.99
C TYR A 159 7.02 7.71 -6.04
N GLU A 160 8.10 7.33 -6.73
CA GLU A 160 8.69 8.18 -7.76
C GLU A 160 7.82 8.23 -9.01
N LEU A 161 7.21 7.10 -9.43
CA LEU A 161 6.28 7.09 -10.57
C LEU A 161 5.11 8.07 -10.39
N GLN A 162 4.55 8.17 -9.18
CA GLN A 162 3.51 9.15 -8.90
C GLN A 162 4.02 10.58 -9.02
N LYS A 163 5.24 10.87 -8.55
CA LYS A 163 5.82 12.22 -8.60
C LYS A 163 6.24 12.63 -10.02
N GLU A 164 6.67 11.69 -10.84
CA GLU A 164 7.11 11.93 -12.21
C GLU A 164 5.93 12.04 -13.19
N MET A 165 4.92 11.19 -13.05
CA MET A 165 3.85 11.05 -14.04
C MET A 165 2.59 11.85 -13.73
N LEU A 166 2.42 12.33 -12.50
CA LEU A 166 1.22 13.07 -12.09
C LEU A 166 1.55 14.52 -11.76
N PRO A 167 0.66 15.47 -12.09
CA PRO A 167 0.82 16.84 -11.64
C PRO A 167 0.88 16.91 -10.10
N PRO A 168 1.66 17.84 -9.53
CA PRO A 168 1.72 18.00 -8.08
C PRO A 168 0.33 18.32 -7.52
N ASP A 169 0.04 17.79 -6.34
CA ASP A 169 -1.22 18.05 -5.66
C ASP A 169 -1.37 19.56 -5.39
N LYS A 170 -2.58 20.10 -5.60
CA LYS A 170 -2.86 21.53 -5.44
C LYS A 170 -2.99 21.96 -3.98
N ARG A 171 -3.24 21.01 -3.08
CA ARG A 171 -3.46 21.24 -1.65
C ARG A 171 -2.88 20.09 -0.86
N THR A 172 -2.37 20.38 0.33
CA THR A 172 -2.01 19.35 1.32
C THR A 172 -3.25 18.97 2.13
N TYR A 173 -3.50 17.66 2.28
CA TYR A 173 -4.66 17.17 3.01
C TYR A 173 -4.35 16.95 4.50
N THR A 174 -5.37 16.87 5.36
CA THR A 174 -5.17 16.55 6.77
C THR A 174 -6.29 15.67 7.30
N TRP A 175 -5.92 14.70 8.13
CA TRP A 175 -6.88 13.86 8.84
C TRP A 175 -7.11 14.32 10.29
N LYS A 176 -6.49 15.43 10.71
CA LYS A 176 -6.58 15.92 12.09
C LYS A 176 -8.01 16.24 12.49
N HIS A 177 -8.75 16.90 11.60
CA HIS A 177 -10.13 17.33 11.82
C HIS A 177 -11.10 16.50 10.98
N GLY A 178 -12.36 16.41 11.42
CA GLY A 178 -13.41 15.77 10.64
C GLY A 178 -13.29 14.24 10.55
N PHE A 179 -12.85 13.56 11.62
CA PHE A 179 -12.82 12.09 11.65
C PHE A 179 -14.17 11.47 11.24
N ALA A 180 -15.29 12.04 11.70
CA ALA A 180 -16.64 11.64 11.32
C ALA A 180 -16.90 11.86 9.82
N PHE A 181 -16.58 13.04 9.27
CA PHE A 181 -16.70 13.31 7.83
C PHE A 181 -15.85 12.36 6.99
N ARG A 182 -14.62 12.06 7.41
CA ARG A 182 -13.76 11.08 6.74
C ARG A 182 -14.37 9.67 6.75
N LEU A 183 -15.02 9.27 7.84
CA LEU A 183 -15.74 7.99 7.89
C LEU A 183 -16.93 7.98 6.94
N ILE A 184 -17.71 9.07 6.91
CA ILE A 184 -18.83 9.24 5.95
C ILE A 184 -18.31 9.17 4.51
N ASP A 185 -17.26 9.93 4.19
CA ASP A 185 -16.63 9.94 2.87
C ASP A 185 -16.12 8.55 2.50
N ALA A 186 -15.53 7.81 3.45
CA ALA A 186 -15.08 6.44 3.22
C ALA A 186 -16.26 5.48 2.93
N VAL A 187 -17.39 5.65 3.62
CA VAL A 187 -18.63 4.90 3.34
C VAL A 187 -19.18 5.26 1.97
N ILE A 188 -19.28 6.55 1.64
CA ILE A 188 -19.75 7.02 0.33
C ILE A 188 -18.87 6.47 -0.80
N MET A 189 -17.54 6.59 -0.68
CA MET A 189 -16.61 6.07 -1.69
C MET A 189 -16.63 4.55 -1.80
N THR A 190 -16.99 3.84 -0.72
CA THR A 190 -17.18 2.38 -0.76
C THR A 190 -18.46 2.02 -1.52
N LEU A 191 -19.57 2.70 -1.24
CA LEU A 191 -20.89 2.41 -1.82
C LEU A 191 -21.04 2.95 -3.26
N LEU A 192 -20.37 4.05 -3.58
CA LEU A 192 -20.45 4.75 -4.86
C LEU A 192 -19.05 4.92 -5.47
N PRO A 193 -18.37 3.86 -5.95
CA PRO A 193 -16.97 3.95 -6.38
C PRO A 193 -16.67 5.00 -7.46
N PHE A 194 -17.65 5.36 -8.29
CA PHE A 194 -17.51 6.39 -9.33
C PHE A 194 -17.24 7.80 -8.76
N CYS A 195 -17.57 8.06 -7.48
CA CYS A 195 -17.33 9.37 -6.87
C CYS A 195 -15.88 9.58 -6.42
N LYS A 196 -15.06 8.53 -6.33
CA LYS A 196 -13.70 8.57 -5.75
C LYS A 196 -12.81 9.66 -6.39
N ASP A 197 -12.82 9.77 -7.73
CA ASP A 197 -12.03 10.78 -8.43
C ASP A 197 -12.63 12.19 -8.30
N MET A 198 -13.95 12.31 -8.13
CA MET A 198 -14.60 13.59 -7.83
C MET A 198 -14.14 14.11 -6.46
N PHE A 199 -14.06 13.23 -5.46
CA PHE A 199 -13.50 13.56 -4.15
C PHE A 199 -12.04 13.99 -4.24
N ALA A 200 -11.22 13.26 -5.00
CA ALA A 200 -9.82 13.63 -5.26
C ALA A 200 -9.72 15.04 -5.85
N LYS A 201 -10.49 15.33 -6.91
CA LYS A 201 -10.54 16.64 -7.57
C LYS A 201 -11.01 17.75 -6.62
N ALA A 202 -12.07 17.52 -5.86
CA ALA A 202 -12.60 18.49 -4.90
C ALA A 202 -11.59 18.81 -3.78
N ARG A 203 -10.77 17.83 -3.39
CA ARG A 203 -9.70 17.98 -2.40
C ARG A 203 -8.40 18.54 -3.00
N GLY A 204 -8.32 18.68 -4.33
CA GLY A 204 -7.11 19.13 -5.02
C GLY A 204 -5.98 18.11 -5.04
N LEU A 205 -6.33 16.81 -5.04
CA LEU A 205 -5.40 15.69 -4.99
C LEU A 205 -5.35 14.96 -6.34
N ASN A 206 -4.14 14.80 -6.88
CA ASN A 206 -3.86 14.16 -8.18
C ASN A 206 -3.30 12.74 -8.02
N ALA A 207 -2.75 12.38 -6.86
CA ALA A 207 -2.25 11.03 -6.60
C ALA A 207 -3.20 10.15 -5.77
N SER A 208 -4.08 10.75 -4.97
CA SER A 208 -4.89 10.02 -3.99
C SER A 208 -6.29 10.60 -3.86
N VAL A 209 -7.21 9.84 -3.29
CA VAL A 209 -8.57 10.33 -3.01
C VAL A 209 -8.61 11.11 -1.69
N ASP A 210 -7.76 10.77 -0.72
CA ASP A 210 -7.82 11.30 0.66
C ASP A 210 -6.44 11.59 1.26
N GLY A 211 -5.42 11.79 0.43
CA GLY A 211 -4.03 11.98 0.85
C GLY A 211 -3.26 10.67 1.03
N VAL A 212 -3.93 9.51 1.01
CA VAL A 212 -3.31 8.19 1.23
C VAL A 212 -3.69 7.18 0.16
N HIS A 213 -4.99 6.96 -0.06
CA HIS A 213 -5.47 5.89 -0.92
C HIS A 213 -5.51 6.31 -2.37
N PHE A 214 -5.08 5.42 -3.29
CA PHE A 214 -5.00 5.74 -4.71
C PHE A 214 -6.30 6.26 -5.30
N ASN A 215 -6.20 7.31 -6.13
CA ASN A 215 -7.22 7.62 -7.12
C ASN A 215 -7.03 6.73 -8.37
N SER A 216 -7.87 6.89 -9.40
CA SER A 216 -7.77 6.05 -10.58
C SER A 216 -6.45 6.24 -11.34
N ALA A 217 -5.88 7.44 -11.37
CA ALA A 217 -4.63 7.73 -12.06
C ALA A 217 -3.45 6.94 -11.47
N SER A 218 -3.25 7.00 -10.15
CA SER A 218 -2.18 6.23 -9.49
C SER A 218 -2.39 4.72 -9.59
N ALA A 219 -3.64 4.26 -9.47
CA ALA A 219 -3.97 2.85 -9.60
C ALA A 219 -3.68 2.30 -11.02
N LYS A 220 -3.91 3.10 -12.06
CA LYS A 220 -3.57 2.76 -13.46
C LYS A 220 -2.05 2.70 -13.69
N ILE A 221 -1.29 3.66 -13.14
CA ILE A 221 0.18 3.65 -13.21
C ILE A 221 0.71 2.35 -12.61
N LEU A 222 0.30 2.01 -11.38
CA LEU A 222 0.74 0.79 -10.72
C LEU A 222 0.33 -0.47 -11.48
N ALA A 223 -0.90 -0.53 -12.02
CA ALA A 223 -1.37 -1.67 -12.81
C ALA A 223 -0.49 -1.89 -14.06
N ALA A 224 -0.19 -0.81 -14.80
CA ALA A 224 0.65 -0.89 -15.99
C ALA A 224 2.07 -1.40 -15.68
N GLU A 225 2.68 -0.95 -14.58
CA GLU A 225 4.01 -1.44 -14.18
C GLU A 225 4.00 -2.88 -13.68
N ILE A 226 2.93 -3.30 -12.98
CA ILE A 226 2.76 -4.71 -12.60
C ILE A 226 2.63 -5.58 -13.83
N GLU A 227 1.89 -5.15 -14.86
CA GLU A 227 1.77 -5.90 -16.12
C GLU A 227 3.11 -6.07 -16.81
N LYS A 228 3.90 -4.99 -16.92
CA LYS A 228 5.25 -5.05 -17.50
C LYS A 228 6.15 -6.02 -16.74
N ALA A 229 6.21 -5.90 -15.40
CA ALA A 229 7.04 -6.74 -14.55
C ALA A 229 6.60 -8.21 -14.53
N ALA A 230 5.31 -8.48 -14.81
CA ALA A 230 4.77 -9.83 -14.82
C ALA A 230 4.94 -10.55 -16.17
N LEU A 231 5.29 -9.82 -17.24
CA LEU A 231 5.62 -10.37 -18.56
C LEU A 231 7.12 -10.66 -18.74
N GLN A 232 7.98 -10.10 -17.89
CA GLN A 232 9.41 -10.43 -17.80
C GLN A 232 9.64 -11.84 -17.22
#